data_AF-A0A4Q0A2T1-F1
#
_entry.id   AF-A0A4Q0A2T1-F1
#
_cell.length_a   1.000
_cell.length_b   1.000
_cell.length_c   1.000
_cell.angle_alpha   90.00
_cell.angle_beta   90.00
_cell.angle_gamma   90.00
#
_symmetry.space_group_name_H-M   'P 1'
#
loop_
_entity.id
_entity.type
_entity.pdbx_description
1 polymer ?
#
loop_
_entity_poly.entity_id
_entity_poly.type
_entity_poly.pdbx_seq_one_letter_code
_entity_poly.pdbx_strand_id
1 'polypeptide(L)' 'MESVGKECTQLKHQYEECFNKWYTEKFLKGDHSPDCQDLFNKYRSCVFKTLKERNMLDTIDGARKEIGSGFKPQSE' A
#
# COMPACT_ATOMS: atom_id res chain seq x y z
N MET A 1 3.92 9.86 8.80
CA MET A 1 3.08 10.73 7.92
C MET A 1 1.66 10.18 7.93
N GLU A 2 0.65 11.04 7.84
CA GLU A 2 -0.75 10.60 7.82
C GLU A 2 -1.12 9.86 6.52
N SER A 3 -2.16 9.03 6.59
CA SER A 3 -2.75 8.40 5.41
C SER A 3 -3.83 9.31 4.78
N VAL A 4 -4.20 9.02 3.53
CA VAL A 4 -5.28 9.74 2.82
C VAL A 4 -6.64 9.57 3.52
N GLY A 5 -6.88 8.40 4.10
CA GLY A 5 -7.97 8.12 5.05
C GLY A 5 -7.43 8.11 6.48
N LYS A 6 -8.02 8.91 7.37
CA LYS A 6 -7.58 9.02 8.78
C LYS A 6 -7.70 7.67 9.49
N GLU A 7 -8.72 6.90 9.14
CA GLU A 7 -8.98 5.54 9.61
C GLU A 7 -7.86 4.55 9.21
N CYS A 8 -7.09 4.86 8.16
CA CYS A 8 -6.00 4.03 7.69
C CYS A 8 -4.64 4.42 8.27
N THR A 9 -4.53 5.53 9.02
CA THR A 9 -3.25 6.01 9.56
C THR A 9 -2.59 4.97 10.46
N GLN A 10 -3.33 4.33 11.37
CA GLN A 10 -2.75 3.33 12.27
C GLN A 10 -2.19 2.11 11.50
N LEU A 11 -2.93 1.63 10.50
CA LEU A 11 -2.49 0.53 9.63
C LEU A 11 -1.28 0.93 8.80
N LYS A 12 -1.22 2.19 8.34
CA LYS A 12 -0.07 2.75 7.64
C LYS A 12 1.19 2.69 8.52
N HIS A 13 1.11 3.18 9.76
CA HIS A 13 2.26 3.20 10.66
C HIS A 13 2.77 1.79 10.96
N GLN A 14 1.87 0.83 11.22
CA GLN A 14 2.25 -0.58 11.43
C GLN A 14 2.94 -1.18 10.20
N TYR A 15 2.40 -0.94 9.01
CA TYR A 15 3.02 -1.40 7.77
C TYR A 15 4.37 -0.74 7.51
N GLU A 16 4.48 0.59 7.67
CA GLU A 16 5.71 1.35 7.46
C GLU A 16 6.82 0.91 8.42
N GLU A 17 6.49 0.68 9.70
CA GLU A 17 7.44 0.17 10.69
C GLU A 17 7.99 -1.21 10.29
N CYS A 18 7.10 -2.14 9.92
CA CYS A 18 7.50 -3.46 9.42
C CYS A 18 8.36 -3.34 8.16
N PHE A 19 7.90 -2.56 7.18
CA PHE A 19 8.56 -2.40 5.89
C PHE A 19 9.96 -1.81 6.04
N ASN A 20 10.13 -0.76 6.84
CA ASN A 20 11.43 -0.11 7.02
C ASN A 20 12.46 -1.06 7.66
N LYS A 21 12.02 -1.85 8.64
CA LYS A 21 12.87 -2.89 9.25
C LYS A 21 13.21 -3.97 8.23
N TRP A 22 12.21 -4.53 7.57
CA TRP A 22 12.39 -5.56 6.55
C TRP A 22 13.31 -5.08 5.40
N TYR A 23 13.12 -3.84 4.93
CA TYR A 23 13.89 -3.28 3.83
C TYR A 23 15.38 -3.20 4.16
N THR A 24 15.70 -2.67 5.34
CA THR A 24 17.09 -2.47 5.78
C THR A 24 17.77 -3.75 6.26
N GLU A 25 17.04 -4.62 6.98
CA GLU A 25 17.63 -5.80 7.59
C GLU A 25 17.65 -7.03 6.68
N LYS A 26 16.72 -7.13 5.72
CA LYS A 26 16.52 -8.30 4.86
C LYS A 26 16.65 -7.99 3.37
N PHE A 27 15.79 -7.12 2.83
CA PHE A 27 15.71 -6.89 1.39
C PHE A 27 17.05 -6.44 0.79
N LEU A 28 17.69 -5.43 1.37
CA LEU A 28 19.00 -4.95 0.92
C LEU A 28 20.14 -5.97 1.07
N LYS A 29 19.92 -7.04 1.84
CA LYS A 29 20.88 -8.15 2.02
C LYS A 29 20.53 -9.38 1.16
N GLY A 30 19.52 -9.26 0.29
CA GLY A 30 19.11 -10.31 -0.65
C GLY A 30 18.04 -11.26 -0.12
N ASP A 31 17.51 -11.05 1.09
CA ASP A 31 16.36 -11.80 1.60
C ASP A 31 15.06 -11.07 1.20
N HIS A 32 14.32 -11.66 0.26
CA HIS A 32 13.07 -11.11 -0.27
C HIS A 32 11.81 -11.74 0.33
N SER A 33 11.91 -12.35 1.52
CA SER A 33 10.76 -12.92 2.25
C SER A 33 9.65 -11.87 2.45
N PRO A 34 8.36 -12.21 2.24
CA PRO A 34 7.27 -11.23 2.27
C PRO A 34 6.72 -10.99 3.69
N ASP A 35 7.58 -10.64 4.65
CA ASP A 35 7.24 -10.57 6.08
C ASP A 35 6.08 -9.60 6.42
N CYS A 36 5.94 -8.52 5.65
CA CYS A 36 4.96 -7.47 5.91
C CYS A 36 3.68 -7.61 5.07
N GLN A 37 3.51 -8.72 4.33
CA GLN A 37 2.43 -8.88 3.35
C GLN A 37 1.04 -8.73 3.96
N ASP A 38 0.79 -9.28 5.14
CA ASP A 38 -0.52 -9.20 5.79
C ASP A 38 -0.84 -7.77 6.27
N LEU A 39 0.15 -7.06 6.81
CA LEU A 39 0.01 -5.65 7.18
C LEU A 39 -0.24 -4.79 5.94
N PHE A 40 0.50 -5.05 4.86
CA PHE A 40 0.30 -4.38 3.59
C PHE A 40 -1.10 -4.60 3.05
N ASN A 41 -1.59 -5.84 3.03
CA ASN A 41 -2.94 -6.16 2.54
C ASN A 41 -4.02 -5.41 3.33
N LYS A 42 -3.93 -5.38 4.67
CA LYS A 42 -4.88 -4.65 5.52
C LYS A 42 -4.84 -3.15 5.25
N TYR A 43 -3.63 -2.56 5.21
CA TYR A 43 -3.46 -1.13 4.91
C TYR A 43 -3.97 -0.78 3.51
N ARG A 44 -3.61 -1.57 2.50
CA ARG A 44 -4.00 -1.40 1.11
C ARG A 44 -5.51 -1.43 0.93
N SER A 45 -6.20 -2.41 1.53
CA SER A 45 -7.66 -2.50 1.49
C SER A 45 -8.33 -1.26 2.09
N CYS A 46 -7.80 -0.75 3.21
CA CYS A 46 -8.30 0.47 3.83
C CYS A 46 -8.16 1.68 2.88
N VAL A 47 -6.96 1.92 2.35
CA VAL A 47 -6.72 3.04 1.42
C VAL A 47 -7.56 2.93 0.17
N PHE A 48 -7.68 1.72 -0.40
CA PHE A 48 -8.46 1.50 -1.61
C PHE A 48 -9.94 1.85 -1.38
N LYS A 49 -10.51 1.46 -0.24
CA LYS A 49 -11.86 1.86 0.15
C LYS A 49 -12.00 3.38 0.20
N THR A 50 -11.09 4.09 0.89
CA THR A 50 -11.12 5.55 0.97
C THR A 50 -11.03 6.21 -0.42
N LEU A 51 -10.18 5.71 -1.30
CA LEU A 51 -10.01 6.25 -2.66
C LEU A 51 -11.25 6.03 -3.52
N LYS A 52 -11.93 4.88 -3.36
CA LYS A 52 -13.20 4.58 -4.01
C LYS A 52 -14.29 5.55 -3.56
N GLU A 53 -14.45 5.74 -2.26
CA GLU A 53 -15.44 6.66 -1.68
C GLU A 53 -15.23 8.13 -2.10
N ARG A 54 -13.99 8.49 -2.43
CA ARG A 54 -13.62 9.83 -2.91
C ARG A 54 -13.61 9.96 -4.44
N ASN A 55 -14.02 8.95 -5.20
CA ASN A 55 -14.01 8.93 -6.67
C ASN A 55 -12.62 9.24 -7.28
N MET A 56 -11.54 8.82 -6.61
CA MET A 56 -10.16 9.09 -7.07
C MET A 56 -9.54 7.93 -7.85
N LEU A 57 -10.18 6.75 -7.84
CA LEU A 57 -9.59 5.53 -8.42
C LEU A 57 -9.30 5.65 -9.91
N ASP A 58 -10.24 6.17 -10.70
CA ASP A 58 -10.07 6.27 -12.16
C ASP A 58 -8.93 7.22 -12.54
N THR A 59 -8.84 8.36 -11.86
CA THR A 59 -7.74 9.32 -12.05
C THR A 59 -6.38 8.70 -11.72
N ILE A 60 -6.29 7.97 -10.61
CA ILE A 60 -5.06 7.31 -10.19
C ILE A 60 -4.68 6.17 -11.16
N ASP A 61 -5.66 5.39 -11.61
CA ASP A 61 -5.44 4.31 -12.57
C ASP A 61 -4.98 4.84 -13.93
N GLY A 62 -5.60 5.91 -14.42
CA GLY A 62 -5.17 6.62 -15.62
C GLY A 62 -3.71 7.08 -15.52
N ALA A 63 -3.35 7.77 -14.44
CA ALA A 63 -1.97 8.25 -14.22
C ALA A 63 -0.94 7.11 -14.13
N ARG A 64 -1.32 5.96 -13.59
CA ARG A 64 -0.44 4.79 -13.51
C ARG A 64 -0.19 4.14 -14.87
N LYS A 65 -1.23 4.06 -15.72
CA LYS A 65 -1.10 3.52 -17.08
C LYS A 65 -0.11 4.32 -17.93
N GLU A 66 -0.07 5.65 -17.77
CA GLU A 66 0.89 6.51 -18.48
C GLU A 66 2.36 6.14 -18.20
N ILE A 67 2.67 5.61 -17.01
CA ILE A 67 4.02 5.18 -16.64
C ILE A 67 4.23 3.66 -16.79
N GLY A 68 3.33 2.97 -17.50
CA GLY A 68 3.38 1.51 -17.66
C GLY A 68 3.12 0.73 -16.37
N SER A 69 2.55 1.37 -15.35
CA SER A 69 2.19 0.74 -14.08
C SER A 69 0.71 0.34 -14.10
N GLY A 70 0.42 -0.91 -13.76
CA GLY A 70 -0.96 -1.39 -13.61
C GLY A 70 -1.35 -1.51 -12.15
N PHE A 71 -2.44 -0.86 -11.73
CA PHE A 71 -3.07 -1.21 -10.46
C PHE A 71 -4.08 -2.33 -10.71
N LYS A 72 -3.83 -3.53 -10.18
CA LYS A 72 -4.89 -4.54 -10.09
C LYS A 72 -5.67 -4.28 -8.80
N PRO A 73 -6.94 -3.85 -8.83
CA PRO A 73 -7.77 -3.85 -7.63
C PRO A 73 -7.68 -5.22 -6.96
N GLN A 74 -7.63 -5.26 -5.63
CA GLN A 74 -7.89 -6.53 -4.95
C GLN A 74 -9.34 -6.86 -5.32
N SER A 75 -9.51 -7.88 -6.16
CA SER A 75 -10.79 -8.57 -6.28
C SER A 75 -11.16 -9.05 -4.89
N GLU A 76 -12.40 -8.75 -4.50
CA GLU A 76 -13.07 -9.46 -3.41
C GLU A 76 -12.94 -10.98 -3.60
#